data_AF-A0AAW1AZY8-F1
#
_entry.id   AF-A0AAW1AZY8-F1
#
_cell.length_a   1.000
_cell.length_b   1.000
_cell.length_c   1.000
_cell.angle_alpha   90.00
_cell.angle_beta   90.00
_cell.angle_gamma   90.00
#
_symmetry.space_group_name_H-M   'P 1'
#
loop_
_entity.id
_entity.type
_entity.pdbx_description
1 polymer ?
#
loop_
_entity_poly.entity_id
_entity_poly.type
_entity_poly.pdbx_seq_one_letter_code
_entity_poly.pdbx_strand_id
1 'polypeptide(L)'
;MGLPLKGVRRLQLVQNAAARAIVGAPRYAHVSPILRELHWLPVGLRMQFKVLVITFKALHGIGPGYLQDRILPHSSQRPVRSHRLGLLQVPSARQCRLAGPRGRAFSVVAPTWWNQLPPEVRTTPTLPAFKKAVKTLLFRQAWG
;
A
#
# COMPACT_ATOMS: atom_id res chain seq x y z
N MET A 1 -6.63 -5.09 -8.31
CA MET A 1 -6.14 -5.47 -6.96
C MET A 1 -6.64 -4.48 -5.92
N GLY A 2 -7.95 -4.45 -5.71
CA GLY A 2 -8.59 -3.72 -4.63
C GLY A 2 -9.93 -4.39 -4.38
N LEU A 3 -10.03 -5.11 -3.27
CA LEU A 3 -11.29 -5.75 -2.88
C LEU A 3 -12.38 -4.67 -2.75
N PRO A 4 -13.65 -4.97 -3.05
CA PRO A 4 -14.76 -4.07 -2.74
C PRO A 4 -14.68 -3.64 -1.27
N LEU A 5 -15.06 -2.40 -0.94
CA LEU A 5 -15.08 -1.90 0.44
C LEU A 5 -15.83 -2.86 1.39
N LYS A 6 -16.86 -3.55 0.87
CA LYS A 6 -17.58 -4.64 1.56
C LYS A 6 -16.68 -5.81 1.98
N GLY A 7 -15.72 -6.20 1.14
CA GLY A 7 -14.74 -7.26 1.44
C GLY A 7 -13.73 -6.81 2.50
N VAL A 8 -13.24 -5.58 2.43
CA VAL A 8 -12.29 -5.03 3.41
C VAL A 8 -12.93 -4.95 4.81
N ARG A 9 -14.19 -4.50 4.90
CA ARG A 9 -14.92 -4.45 6.18
C ARG A 9 -15.08 -5.84 6.81
N ARG A 10 -15.47 -6.85 6.04
CA ARG A 10 -15.61 -8.24 6.55
C ARG A 10 -14.28 -8.77 7.08
N LEU A 11 -13.19 -8.57 6.34
CA LEU A 11 -11.86 -8.98 6.78
C LEU A 11 -11.41 -8.24 8.04
N GLN A 12 -11.75 -6.95 8.19
CA GLN A 12 -11.45 -6.22 9.41
C GLN A 12 -12.19 -6.79 10.62
N LEU A 13 -13.46 -7.19 10.46
CA LEU A 13 -14.22 -7.84 11.54
C LEU A 13 -13.57 -9.17 11.96
N VAL A 14 -13.11 -9.97 11.00
CA VAL A 14 -12.37 -11.21 11.28
C VAL A 14 -11.06 -10.93 12.03
N GLN A 15 -10.28 -9.94 11.57
CA GLN A 15 -9.05 -9.54 12.26
C GLN A 15 -9.33 -9.08 13.70
N ASN A 16 -10.39 -8.28 13.90
CA ASN A 16 -10.78 -7.78 15.21
C ASN A 16 -11.18 -8.91 16.16
N ALA A 17 -11.94 -9.89 15.67
CA ALA A 17 -12.31 -11.07 16.45
C ALA A 17 -11.09 -11.91 16.82
N ALA A 18 -10.18 -12.14 15.88
CA ALA A 18 -8.93 -12.87 16.12
C ALA A 18 -8.04 -12.15 17.15
N ALA A 19 -7.89 -10.83 17.04
CA ALA A 19 -7.10 -10.04 17.99
C ALA A 19 -7.64 -10.16 19.42
N ARG A 20 -8.97 -10.09 19.59
CA ARG A 20 -9.62 -10.28 20.90
C ARG A 20 -9.42 -11.69 21.43
N ALA A 21 -9.58 -12.71 20.59
CA ALA A 21 -9.40 -14.10 20.99
C ALA A 21 -7.97 -14.38 21.47
N ILE A 22 -6.96 -13.82 20.80
CA ILE A 22 -5.54 -13.98 21.19
C ILE A 22 -5.26 -13.37 22.57
N VAL A 23 -5.81 -12.19 22.86
CA VAL A 23 -5.57 -11.48 24.13
C VAL A 23 -6.58 -11.89 25.22
N GLY A 24 -7.55 -12.76 24.91
CA GLY A 24 -8.62 -13.14 25.84
C GLY A 24 -9.56 -11.99 26.19
N ALA A 25 -9.69 -10.98 25.30
CA ALA A 25 -10.48 -9.79 25.55
C ALA A 25 -11.99 -10.03 25.33
N PRO A 26 -12.88 -9.35 26.08
CA PRO A 26 -14.33 -9.44 25.88
C PRO A 26 -14.76 -9.12 24.45
N ARG A 27 -15.91 -9.68 24.02
CA ARG A 27 -16.46 -9.50 22.65
C ARG A 27 -16.57 -8.03 22.23
N TYR A 28 -16.92 -7.15 23.16
CA TYR A 28 -17.14 -5.72 22.93
C TYR A 28 -15.94 -4.85 23.31
N ALA A 29 -14.81 -5.46 23.67
CA ALA A 29 -13.59 -4.72 24.00
C ALA A 29 -13.15 -3.84 22.82
N HIS A 30 -12.65 -2.66 23.15
CA HIS A 30 -12.14 -1.71 22.17
C HIS A 30 -10.92 -2.32 21.45
N VAL A 31 -11.01 -2.45 20.11
CA VAL A 31 -10.05 -3.27 19.36
C VAL A 31 -8.77 -2.51 18.98
N SER A 32 -8.83 -1.18 18.86
CA SER A 32 -7.68 -0.36 18.50
C SER A 32 -6.47 -0.52 19.43
N PRO A 33 -6.60 -0.46 20.79
CA PRO A 33 -5.47 -0.70 21.69
C PRO A 33 -4.92 -2.12 21.56
N ILE A 34 -5.81 -3.12 21.41
CA ILE A 34 -5.42 -4.53 21.21
C ILE A 34 -4.59 -4.68 19.92
N LEU A 35 -5.04 -4.10 18.80
CA LEU A 35 -4.30 -4.14 17.54
C LEU A 35 -2.96 -3.40 17.64
N ARG A 36 -2.90 -2.29 18.39
CA ARG A 36 -1.67 -1.55 18.63
C ARG A 36 -0.67 -2.37 19.46
N GLU A 37 -1.11 -2.98 20.55
CA GLU A 37 -0.31 -3.86 21.41
C GLU A 37 0.23 -5.08 20.66
N LEU A 38 -0.61 -5.71 19.83
CA LEU A 38 -0.19 -6.81 18.96
C LEU A 38 0.70 -6.36 17.79
N HIS A 39 0.92 -5.05 17.64
CA HIS A 39 1.63 -4.45 16.51
C HIS A 39 1.03 -4.83 15.14
N TRP A 40 -0.29 -4.93 15.09
CA TRP A 40 -1.08 -5.27 13.90
C TRP A 40 -1.57 -3.99 13.18
N LEU A 41 -1.43 -3.99 11.85
CA LEU A 41 -2.06 -2.99 11.00
C LEU A 41 -3.51 -3.38 10.71
N PRO A 42 -4.45 -2.41 10.67
CA PRO A 42 -5.76 -2.61 10.07
C PRO A 42 -5.65 -3.18 8.65
N VAL A 43 -6.64 -3.98 8.23
CA VAL A 43 -6.65 -4.69 6.95
C VAL A 43 -6.41 -3.76 5.76
N GLY A 44 -7.02 -2.58 5.76
CA GLY A 44 -6.83 -1.58 4.70
C GLY A 44 -5.36 -1.16 4.54
N LEU A 45 -4.68 -0.83 5.64
CA LEU A 45 -3.26 -0.48 5.64
C LEU A 45 -2.37 -1.69 5.35
N ARG A 46 -2.77 -2.90 5.73
CA ARG A 46 -2.07 -4.13 5.35
C ARG A 46 -2.15 -4.39 3.84
N MET A 47 -3.26 -4.06 3.19
CA MET A 47 -3.38 -4.11 1.73
C MET A 47 -2.46 -3.08 1.07
N GLN A 48 -2.44 -1.85 1.58
CA GLN A 48 -1.52 -0.80 1.11
C GLN A 48 -0.07 -1.24 1.23
N PHE A 49 0.34 -1.78 2.38
CA PHE A 49 1.66 -2.35 2.59
C PHE A 49 2.01 -3.41 1.53
N LYS A 50 1.11 -4.37 1.27
CA LYS A 50 1.34 -5.43 0.28
C LYS A 50 1.50 -4.87 -1.13
N VAL A 51 0.66 -3.92 -1.54
CA VAL A 51 0.76 -3.29 -2.86
C VAL A 51 2.10 -2.56 -2.99
N LEU A 52 2.49 -1.75 -2.01
CA LEU A 52 3.78 -1.04 -2.01
C LEU A 52 4.98 -1.98 -2.10
N VAL A 53 4.94 -3.11 -1.38
CA VAL A 53 6.00 -4.14 -1.47
C VAL A 53 6.06 -4.77 -2.85
N ILE A 54 4.91 -5.02 -3.49
CA ILE A 54 4.86 -5.52 -4.86
C ILE A 54 5.40 -4.47 -5.84
N THR A 55 5.04 -3.20 -5.67
CA THR A 55 5.56 -2.07 -6.46
C THR A 55 7.08 -2.01 -6.36
N PHE A 56 7.64 -2.06 -5.15
CA PHE A 56 9.10 -2.06 -4.94
C PHE A 56 9.77 -3.20 -5.70
N LYS A 57 9.24 -4.42 -5.58
CA LYS A 57 9.78 -5.59 -6.28
C LYS A 57 9.72 -5.45 -7.79
N ALA A 58 8.63 -4.88 -8.32
CA ALA A 58 8.50 -4.62 -9.75
C ALA A 58 9.54 -3.60 -10.23
N LEU A 59 9.76 -2.52 -9.48
CA LEU A 59 10.75 -1.49 -9.82
C LEU A 59 12.20 -1.98 -9.76
N HIS A 60 12.49 -2.98 -8.94
CA HIS A 60 13.85 -3.52 -8.76
C HIS A 60 14.11 -4.82 -9.55
N GLY A 61 13.23 -5.20 -10.46
CA GLY A 61 13.42 -6.42 -11.27
C GLY A 61 13.23 -7.74 -10.52
N ILE A 62 12.81 -7.71 -9.25
CA ILE A 62 12.65 -8.90 -8.38
C ILE A 62 11.27 -9.56 -8.58
N GLY A 63 10.30 -8.79 -9.08
CA GLY A 63 8.94 -9.25 -9.33
C GLY A 63 8.71 -9.79 -10.76
N PRO A 64 7.59 -10.48 -11.01
CA PRO A 64 7.21 -10.91 -12.35
C PRO A 64 7.23 -9.76 -13.37
N GLY A 65 7.78 -10.01 -14.56
CA GLY A 65 7.96 -9.00 -15.62
C GLY A 65 6.66 -8.25 -15.97
N TYR A 66 5.53 -8.98 -16.05
CA TYR A 66 4.23 -8.38 -16.35
C TYR A 66 3.76 -7.31 -15.35
N LEU A 67 4.30 -7.26 -14.13
CA LEU A 67 4.00 -6.19 -13.17
C LEU A 67 4.86 -4.95 -13.40
N GLN A 68 6.07 -5.14 -13.91
CA GLN A 68 6.99 -4.06 -14.28
C GLN A 68 6.39 -3.29 -15.46
N ASP A 69 5.90 -4.00 -16.48
CA ASP A 69 5.24 -3.41 -17.65
C ASP A 69 3.97 -2.60 -17.32
N ARG A 70 3.41 -2.79 -16.12
CA ARG A 70 2.19 -2.11 -15.64
C ARG A 70 2.49 -0.86 -14.81
N ILE A 71 3.75 -0.60 -14.49
CA ILE A 71 4.21 0.56 -13.75
C ILE A 71 5.17 1.35 -14.63
N LEU A 72 4.78 2.56 -15.01
CA LEU A 72 5.63 3.42 -15.83
C LEU A 72 6.35 4.44 -14.94
N PRO A 73 7.68 4.60 -15.09
CA PRO A 73 8.40 5.74 -14.53
C PRO A 73 7.75 7.04 -15.01
N HIS A 74 7.72 8.05 -14.15
CA HIS A 74 7.22 9.36 -14.56
C HIS A 74 8.17 10.00 -15.59
N SER A 75 7.79 10.00 -16.86
CA SER A 75 8.51 10.70 -17.93
C SER A 75 7.94 12.10 -18.14
N SER A 76 8.69 13.14 -17.80
CA SER A 76 8.41 14.51 -18.27
C SER A 76 9.36 14.85 -19.42
N GLN A 77 8.86 15.47 -20.49
CA GLN A 77 9.69 15.92 -21.63
C GLN A 77 10.67 17.05 -21.27
N ARG A 78 10.55 17.63 -20.08
CA ARG A 78 11.52 18.56 -19.48
C ARG A 78 12.11 17.89 -18.23
N PRO A 79 13.40 18.07 -17.91
CA PRO A 79 14.00 17.55 -16.67
C PRO A 79 13.44 18.33 -15.47
N VAL A 80 12.30 17.89 -14.95
CA VAL A 80 11.67 18.49 -13.77
C VAL A 80 12.06 17.68 -12.52
N ARG A 81 12.09 18.35 -11.37
CA ARG A 81 12.41 17.82 -10.03
C ARG A 81 11.78 16.44 -9.72
N SER A 82 10.65 16.09 -10.33
CA SER A 82 9.95 14.80 -10.18
C SER A 82 10.77 13.58 -10.62
N HIS A 83 11.66 13.71 -11.61
CA HIS A 83 12.52 12.61 -12.06
C HIS A 83 13.56 12.23 -11.00
N ARG A 84 14.07 13.21 -10.24
CA ARG A 84 15.00 12.98 -9.12
C ARG A 84 14.34 12.35 -7.89
N LEU A 85 13.01 12.35 -7.82
CA LEU A 85 12.25 11.88 -6.66
C LEU A 85 11.75 10.44 -6.82
N GLY A 86 11.94 9.75 -7.96
CA GLY A 86 11.46 8.37 -8.14
C GLY A 86 9.93 8.25 -8.12
N LEU A 87 9.23 9.21 -8.75
CA LEU A 87 7.77 9.19 -8.88
C LEU A 87 7.33 8.31 -10.07
N LEU A 88 6.13 7.74 -9.95
CA LEU A 88 5.51 6.90 -10.98
C LEU A 88 4.39 7.65 -11.70
N GLN A 89 4.15 7.30 -12.96
CA GLN A 89 3.03 7.85 -13.71
C GLN A 89 1.70 7.29 -13.19
N VAL A 90 0.78 8.16 -12.80
CA VAL A 90 -0.58 7.80 -12.43
C VAL A 90 -1.47 7.98 -13.66
N PRO A 91 -2.19 6.95 -14.14
CA PRO A 91 -3.12 7.08 -15.27
C PRO A 91 -4.20 8.14 -15.00
N SER A 92 -4.56 8.92 -16.01
CA SER A 92 -5.54 10.01 -15.86
C SER A 92 -6.95 9.50 -15.59
N ALA A 93 -7.80 10.34 -14.97
CA ALA A 93 -9.20 9.99 -14.72
C ALA A 93 -9.99 9.64 -16.00
N ARG A 94 -9.57 10.13 -17.18
CA ARG A 94 -10.16 9.78 -18.47
C ARG A 94 -9.72 8.38 -18.93
N GLN A 95 -8.43 8.07 -18.77
CA GLN A 95 -7.88 6.72 -19.03
C GLN A 95 -8.45 5.67 -18.08
N CYS A 96 -8.79 6.06 -16.85
CA CYS A 96 -9.46 5.20 -15.87
C CYS A 96 -10.97 5.02 -16.16
N ARG A 97 -11.63 5.99 -16.81
CA ARG A 97 -13.09 5.98 -17.09
C ARG A 97 -13.51 5.13 -18.29
N LEU A 98 -12.66 5.03 -19.31
CA LEU A 98 -12.98 4.33 -20.57
C LEU A 98 -13.04 2.79 -20.45
N ALA A 99 -12.78 2.22 -19.28
CA ALA A 99 -12.80 0.77 -19.10
C ALA A 99 -13.10 0.37 -17.65
N GLY A 100 -14.35 0.53 -17.22
CA GLY A 100 -14.92 -0.13 -16.03
C GLY A 100 -14.14 0.06 -14.71
N PRO A 101 -14.15 -0.93 -13.78
CA PRO A 101 -13.60 -0.82 -12.42
C PRO A 101 -12.06 -0.79 -12.33
N ARG A 102 -11.37 -0.11 -13.26
CA ARG A 102 -9.90 0.03 -13.29
C ARG A 102 -9.33 1.02 -12.27
N GLY A 103 -10.15 1.82 -11.57
CA GLY A 103 -9.67 2.63 -10.43
C GLY A 103 -9.02 1.80 -9.31
N ARG A 104 -9.29 0.49 -9.27
CA ARG A 104 -8.69 -0.47 -8.33
C ARG A 104 -7.63 -1.37 -8.98
N ALA A 105 -7.25 -1.09 -10.24
CA ALA A 105 -6.20 -1.82 -10.93
C ALA A 105 -4.85 -1.53 -10.28
N PHE A 106 -3.94 -2.51 -10.38
CA PHE A 106 -2.59 -2.35 -9.85
C PHE A 106 -1.88 -1.14 -10.49
N SER A 107 -2.01 -0.98 -11.81
CA SER A 107 -1.46 0.16 -12.58
C SER A 107 -1.98 1.55 -12.17
N VAL A 108 -3.03 1.62 -11.34
CA VAL A 108 -3.55 2.89 -10.81
C VAL A 108 -3.20 3.04 -9.33
N VAL A 109 -3.49 2.00 -8.53
CA VAL A 109 -3.33 2.06 -7.07
C VAL A 109 -1.86 2.06 -6.67
N ALA A 110 -1.02 1.27 -7.35
CA ALA A 110 0.41 1.17 -7.06
C ALA A 110 1.13 2.53 -7.21
N PRO A 111 1.05 3.24 -8.34
CA PRO A 111 1.72 4.54 -8.48
C PRO A 111 1.11 5.61 -7.56
N THR A 112 -0.21 5.57 -7.32
CA THR A 112 -0.87 6.50 -6.39
C THR A 112 -0.32 6.39 -4.97
N TRP A 113 -0.27 5.19 -4.40
CA TRP A 113 0.27 4.99 -3.05
C TRP A 113 1.78 5.15 -2.98
N TRP A 114 2.50 4.76 -4.03
CA TRP A 114 3.95 4.96 -4.11
C TRP A 114 4.30 6.44 -4.04
N ASN A 115 3.62 7.28 -4.81
CA ASN A 115 3.90 8.72 -4.86
C ASN A 115 3.57 9.47 -3.56
N GLN A 116 2.75 8.88 -2.68
CA GLN A 116 2.46 9.41 -1.34
C GLN A 116 3.57 9.10 -0.32
N LEU A 117 4.52 8.22 -0.67
CA LEU A 117 5.62 7.89 0.23
C LEU A 117 6.64 9.04 0.32
N PRO A 118 7.18 9.30 1.53
CA PRO A 118 8.31 10.19 1.70
C PRO A 118 9.49 9.75 0.81
N PRO A 119 10.28 10.69 0.28
CA PRO A 119 11.40 10.37 -0.61
C PRO A 119 12.41 9.42 0.05
N GLU A 120 12.63 9.53 1.36
CA GLU A 120 13.55 8.69 2.13
C GLU A 120 13.13 7.21 2.13
N VAL A 121 11.82 6.95 2.09
CA VAL A 121 11.27 5.58 2.02
C VAL A 121 11.39 5.03 0.60
N ARG A 122 11.28 5.88 -0.43
CA ARG A 122 11.35 5.45 -1.84
C ARG A 122 12.78 5.15 -2.30
N THR A 123 13.77 5.84 -1.73
CA THR A 123 15.18 5.67 -2.08
C THR A 123 15.88 4.54 -1.30
N THR A 124 15.15 3.78 -0.46
CA THR A 124 15.76 2.67 0.28
C THR A 124 16.34 1.62 -0.67
N PRO A 125 17.59 1.17 -0.47
CA PRO A 125 18.28 0.31 -1.44
C PRO A 125 17.86 -1.16 -1.40
N THR A 126 17.26 -1.62 -0.30
CA THR A 126 16.95 -3.04 -0.09
C THR A 126 15.50 -3.28 0.29
N LEU A 127 14.95 -4.42 -0.14
CA LEU A 127 13.59 -4.81 0.17
C LEU A 127 13.32 -4.94 1.70
N PRO A 128 14.23 -5.49 2.54
CA PRO A 128 14.03 -5.52 3.98
C PRO A 128 13.95 -4.12 4.60
N ALA A 129 14.83 -3.20 4.20
CA ALA A 129 14.82 -1.81 4.67
C ALA A 129 13.52 -1.09 4.27
N PHE A 130 13.10 -1.25 3.01
CA PHE A 130 11.84 -0.73 2.50
C PHE A 130 10.64 -1.24 3.30
N LYS A 131 10.53 -2.57 3.51
CA LYS A 131 9.46 -3.19 4.30
C LYS A 131 9.40 -2.62 5.72
N LYS A 132 10.56 -2.44 6.37
CA LYS A 132 10.63 -1.88 7.72
C LYS A 132 10.10 -0.43 7.71
N ALA A 133 10.64 0.42 6.85
CA ALA A 133 10.25 1.83 6.74
C ALA A 133 8.75 2.03 6.45
N VAL A 134 8.20 1.32 5.45
CA VAL A 134 6.77 1.41 5.11
C VAL A 134 5.90 0.90 6.26
N LYS A 135 6.27 -0.20 6.91
CA LYS A 135 5.50 -0.71 8.05
C LYS A 135 5.48 0.31 9.19
N THR A 136 6.62 0.92 9.51
CA THR A 136 6.72 1.96 10.53
C THR A 136 5.84 3.17 10.18
N LEU A 137 5.86 3.64 8.94
CA LEU A 137 5.04 4.76 8.48
C LEU A 137 3.54 4.46 8.62
N LEU A 138 3.10 3.32 8.09
CA LEU A 138 1.69 2.93 8.15
C LEU A 138 1.22 2.65 9.59
N PHE A 139 2.13 2.19 10.45
CA PHE A 139 1.81 1.98 11.87
C PHE A 139 1.61 3.31 12.61
N ARG A 140 2.45 4.31 12.34
CA ARG A 140 2.25 5.68 12.85
C ARG A 140 0.97 6.30 12.29
N GLN A 141 0.67 6.09 11.02
CA GLN A 141 -0.61 6.58 10.46
C GLN A 141 -1.83 5.94 11.13
N ALA A 142 -1.73 4.68 11.56
CA ALA A 142 -2.84 3.98 12.22
C ALA A 142 -3.05 4.44 13.67
N TRP A 143 -1.96 4.63 14.42
CA TRP A 143 -1.97 4.68 15.89
C TRP A 143 -1.16 5.82 16.52
N GLY A 144 -0.48 6.64 15.71
CA GLY A 144 0.32 7.77 16.14
C GLY A 144 -0.41 9.10 16.01
#